data_AF-A0AAE9IM07-F1
#
_entry.id   AF-A0AAE9IM07-F1
#
_cell.length_a   1.000
_cell.length_b   1.000
_cell.length_c   1.000
_cell.angle_alpha   90.00
_cell.angle_beta   90.00
_cell.angle_gamma   90.00
#
_symmetry.space_group_name_H-M   'P 1'
#
loop_
_entity.id
_entity.type
_entity.pdbx_description
1 polymer ?
#
loop_
_entity_poly.entity_id
_entity_poly.type
_entity_poly.pdbx_seq_one_letter_code
_entity_poly.pdbx_strand_id
1 'polypeptide(L)'
;DQFSVWLQGAYSSAATPDQNYGQWGGDWAVWGGAKFIAPEKATFNLQAAHDDWGKTAVTANVAYQLVPGFTITPEVSYTKFGGEWKDTVAEDNAWGGIVRFQRSF
;
A
#
# COMPACT_ATOMS: atom_id res chain seq x y z
N ASP A 1 -18.21 5.89 -13.66
CA ASP A 1 -17.46 5.47 -12.45
C ASP A 1 -16.57 4.24 -12.67
N GLN A 2 -15.63 4.29 -13.62
CA GLN A 2 -14.62 3.23 -13.79
C GLN A 2 -13.30 3.55 -13.08
N PHE A 3 -13.15 4.77 -12.58
CA PHE A 3 -11.91 5.27 -11.99
C PHE A 3 -12.21 6.00 -10.69
N SER A 4 -11.38 5.78 -9.67
CA SER A 4 -11.45 6.51 -8.40
C SER A 4 -10.04 6.78 -7.88
N VAL A 5 -9.83 7.95 -7.31
CA VAL A 5 -8.58 8.35 -6.65
C VAL A 5 -8.88 8.82 -5.24
N TRP A 6 -7.90 8.66 -4.36
CA TRP A 6 -7.98 9.13 -2.99
C TRP A 6 -6.61 9.56 -2.48
N LEU A 7 -6.63 10.44 -1.48
CA LEU A 7 -5.46 10.95 -0.79
C LEU A 7 -5.80 11.13 0.69
N GLN A 8 -4.88 10.77 1.56
CA GLN A 8 -4.98 10.88 3.01
C GLN A 8 -3.63 11.36 3.56
N GLY A 9 -3.68 12.15 4.63
CA GLY A 9 -2.51 12.52 5.41
C GLY A 9 -2.80 12.40 6.90
N ALA A 10 -1.75 12.22 7.68
CA ALA A 10 -1.81 12.20 9.13
C ALA A 10 -0.62 12.97 9.70
N TYR A 11 -0.81 13.47 10.92
CA TYR A 11 0.19 14.19 11.69
C TYR A 11 0.19 13.64 13.12
N SER A 12 1.37 13.52 13.71
CA SER A 12 1.60 13.18 15.11
C SER A 12 2.51 14.21 15.74
N SER A 13 2.23 14.59 16.98
CA SER A 13 3.09 15.50 17.75
C SER A 13 4.32 14.81 18.34
N ALA A 14 4.38 13.47 18.27
CA ALA A 14 5.53 12.70 18.69
C ALA A 14 6.20 12.12 17.45
N ALA A 15 7.49 12.42 17.27
CA ALA A 15 8.32 11.95 16.17
C ALA A 15 8.88 10.54 16.46
N THR A 16 8.04 9.57 16.80
CA THR A 16 8.48 8.19 17.12
C THR A 16 7.67 7.16 16.33
N PRO A 17 8.30 6.07 15.85
CA PRO A 17 7.60 5.02 15.12
C PRO A 17 6.83 4.07 16.04
N ASP A 18 7.19 4.03 17.32
CA ASP A 18 6.51 3.24 18.36
C ASP A 18 5.32 4.01 18.93
N GLN A 19 4.22 4.06 18.17
CA GLN A 19 2.97 4.70 18.59
C GLN A 19 1.77 3.79 18.40
N ASN A 20 0.82 3.87 19.34
CA ASN A 20 -0.42 3.10 19.29
C ASN A 20 -1.36 3.53 18.14
N TYR A 21 -1.22 4.76 17.63
CA TYR A 21 -2.15 5.36 16.67
C TYR A 21 -1.48 5.79 15.35
N GLY A 22 -0.18 5.54 15.19
CA GLY A 22 0.55 5.89 13.97
C GLY A 22 1.89 5.17 13.83
N GLN A 23 1.89 4.00 13.19
CA GLN A 23 3.12 3.25 12.88
C GLN A 23 3.82 3.83 11.63
N TRP A 24 4.19 5.11 11.69
CA TRP A 24 5.03 5.79 10.70
C TRP A 24 6.17 6.54 11.40
N GLY A 25 7.24 6.81 10.67
CA GLY A 25 8.39 7.53 11.22
C GLY A 25 8.16 9.04 11.17
N GLY A 26 8.46 9.72 12.27
CA GLY A 26 8.42 11.19 12.37
C GLY A 26 7.01 11.77 12.53
N ASP A 27 6.89 13.05 12.19
CA ASP A 27 5.72 13.84 12.57
C ASP A 27 4.55 13.73 11.59
N TRP A 28 4.77 13.26 10.36
CA TRP A 28 3.72 13.17 9.36
C TRP A 28 3.85 11.95 8.45
N ALA A 29 2.73 11.55 7.88
CA ALA A 29 2.67 10.55 6.83
C ALA A 29 1.54 10.85 5.85
N VAL A 30 1.72 10.43 4.61
CA VAL A 30 0.74 10.58 3.53
C VAL A 30 0.54 9.27 2.80
N TRP A 31 -0.70 9.02 2.39
CA TRP A 31 -1.11 7.87 1.60
C TRP A 31 -1.97 8.33 0.45
N GLY A 32 -1.85 7.68 -0.68
CA GLY A 32 -2.73 7.91 -1.80
C GLY A 32 -2.87 6.68 -2.65
N GLY A 33 -3.91 6.67 -3.48
CA GLY A 33 -4.13 5.55 -4.36
C GLY A 33 -5.11 5.84 -5.47
N ALA A 34 -5.10 4.93 -6.43
CA ALA A 34 -5.98 4.91 -7.57
C ALA A 34 -6.56 3.51 -7.74
N LYS A 35 -7.79 3.45 -8.20
CA LYS A 35 -8.48 2.22 -8.57
C LYS A 35 -9.09 2.40 -9.95
N PHE A 36 -8.92 1.39 -10.80
CA PHE A 36 -9.45 1.34 -12.14
C PHE A 36 -10.16 0.01 -12.38
N ILE A 37 -11.41 0.08 -12.84
CA ILE A 37 -12.23 -1.08 -13.19
C ILE A 37 -12.18 -1.24 -14.70
N ALA A 38 -11.46 -2.26 -15.16
CA ALA A 38 -11.37 -2.59 -16.57
C ALA A 38 -12.64 -3.33 -17.05
N PRO A 39 -13.01 -3.20 -18.33
CA PRO A 39 -14.20 -3.85 -18.89
C PRO A 39 -14.20 -5.40 -18.76
N GLU A 40 -13.02 -6.03 -18.73
CA GLU A 40 -12.86 -7.49 -18.74
C GLU A 40 -12.90 -8.12 -17.33
N LYS A 41 -13.62 -7.52 -16.37
CA LYS A 41 -13.72 -8.02 -14.97
C LYS A 41 -12.39 -8.00 -14.18
N ALA A 42 -11.42 -7.20 -14.63
CA ALA A 42 -10.20 -6.91 -13.88
C ALA A 42 -10.35 -5.57 -13.15
N THR A 43 -10.00 -5.52 -11.88
CA THR A 43 -9.88 -4.27 -11.11
C THR A 43 -8.43 -4.07 -10.71
N PHE A 44 -7.83 -2.99 -11.19
CA PHE A 44 -6.47 -2.59 -10.87
C PHE A 44 -6.51 -1.63 -9.68
N ASN A 45 -5.67 -1.87 -8.67
CA ASN A 45 -5.47 -0.94 -7.57
C ASN A 45 -3.99 -0.62 -7.46
N LEU A 46 -3.69 0.67 -7.24
CA LEU A 46 -2.35 1.18 -6.97
C LEU A 46 -2.43 2.05 -5.71
N GLN A 47 -1.54 1.84 -4.77
CA GLN A 47 -1.45 2.59 -3.53
C GLN A 47 0.00 2.93 -3.23
N ALA A 48 0.24 4.11 -2.68
CA ALA A 48 1.55 4.53 -2.23
C ALA A 48 1.45 5.26 -0.88
N ALA A 49 2.51 5.18 -0.10
CA ALA A 49 2.65 5.82 1.20
C ALA A 49 4.05 6.41 1.35
N HIS A 50 4.15 7.54 2.03
CA HIS A 50 5.42 8.16 2.41
C HIS A 50 5.33 8.76 3.81
N ASP A 51 6.39 8.64 4.60
CA ASP A 51 6.49 9.26 5.91
C ASP A 51 7.69 10.22 6.02
N ASP A 52 7.66 11.05 7.06
CA ASP A 52 8.64 12.11 7.33
C ASP A 52 10.08 11.58 7.41
N TRP A 53 10.26 10.42 8.05
CA TRP A 53 11.56 9.76 8.14
C TRP A 53 12.06 9.19 6.82
N GLY A 54 11.27 9.23 5.75
CA GLY A 54 11.69 8.92 4.39
C GLY A 54 11.40 7.50 3.93
N LYS A 55 10.55 6.74 4.63
CA LYS A 55 10.08 5.44 4.15
C LYS A 55 9.03 5.64 3.07
N THR A 56 9.22 4.97 1.94
CA THR A 56 8.26 4.97 0.83
C THR A 56 7.78 3.55 0.58
N ALA A 57 6.47 3.32 0.58
CA ALA A 57 5.88 2.04 0.21
C ALA A 57 4.97 2.21 -1.01
N VAL A 58 5.04 1.31 -1.97
CA VAL A 58 4.18 1.27 -3.15
C VAL A 58 3.65 -0.14 -3.31
N THR A 59 2.34 -0.27 -3.51
CA THR A 59 1.66 -1.57 -3.68
C THR A 59 0.72 -1.51 -4.87
N ALA A 60 0.76 -2.54 -5.70
CA ALA A 60 -0.14 -2.72 -6.82
C ALA A 60 -0.79 -4.10 -6.77
N ASN A 61 -2.07 -4.18 -7.09
CA ASN A 61 -2.78 -5.46 -7.21
C ASN A 61 -3.79 -5.44 -8.35
N VAL A 62 -4.15 -6.64 -8.81
CA VAL A 62 -5.16 -6.85 -9.84
C VAL A 62 -6.15 -7.88 -9.34
N ALA A 63 -7.38 -7.48 -9.05
CA ALA A 63 -8.46 -8.42 -8.75
C ALA A 63 -9.12 -8.86 -10.06
N TYR A 64 -8.90 -10.11 -10.46
CA TYR A 64 -9.44 -10.68 -11.69
C TYR A 64 -10.44 -11.80 -11.38
N GLN A 65 -11.65 -11.67 -11.92
CA GLN A 65 -12.68 -12.69 -11.77
C GLN A 65 -12.56 -13.73 -12.90
N LEU A 66 -11.92 -14.86 -12.59
CA LEU A 66 -11.66 -15.94 -13.56
C LEU A 66 -12.97 -16.60 -14.03
N VAL A 67 -13.84 -16.92 -13.08
CA VAL A 67 -15.21 -17.43 -13.32
C VAL A 67 -16.17 -16.74 -12.36
N PRO A 68 -17.48 -16.68 -12.65
CA PRO A 68 -18.46 -16.12 -11.72
C PRO A 68 -18.31 -16.75 -10.33
N GLY A 69 -18.14 -15.90 -9.31
CA GLY A 69 -17.93 -16.35 -7.93
C GLY A 69 -16.49 -16.76 -7.57
N PHE A 70 -15.50 -16.67 -8.46
CA PHE A 70 -14.09 -16.93 -8.15
C PHE A 70 -13.17 -15.81 -8.61
N THR A 71 -12.50 -15.17 -7.66
CA THR A 71 -11.59 -14.05 -7.88
C THR A 71 -10.18 -14.39 -7.41
N ILE A 72 -9.20 -14.08 -8.25
CA ILE A 72 -7.78 -14.17 -7.93
C ILE A 72 -7.23 -12.75 -7.86
N THR A 73 -6.50 -12.44 -6.79
CA THR A 73 -5.89 -11.14 -6.57
C THR A 73 -4.40 -11.30 -6.27
N PRO A 74 -3.52 -11.31 -7.29
CA PRO A 74 -2.11 -11.06 -7.10
C PRO A 74 -1.86 -9.62 -6.63
N GLU A 75 -0.95 -9.47 -5.69
CA GLU A 75 -0.50 -8.20 -5.11
C GLU A 75 1.03 -8.23 -4.98
N VAL A 76 1.66 -7.11 -5.34
CA VAL A 76 3.09 -6.87 -5.16
C VAL A 76 3.30 -5.54 -4.45
N SER A 77 4.22 -5.55 -3.50
CA SER A 77 4.58 -4.40 -2.68
C SER A 77 6.09 -4.19 -2.72
N TYR A 78 6.49 -2.93 -2.81
CA TYR A 78 7.87 -2.49 -2.68
C TYR A 78 7.94 -1.44 -1.58
N THR A 79 8.87 -1.62 -0.65
CA THR A 79 9.16 -0.63 0.40
C THR A 79 10.61 -0.23 0.31
N LYS A 80 10.87 1.07 0.32
CA LYS A 80 12.21 1.65 0.43
C LYS A 80 12.31 2.36 1.76
N PHE A 81 13.35 2.06 2.50
CA PHE A 81 13.66 2.71 3.77
C PHE A 81 14.73 3.79 3.51
N GLY A 82 14.36 5.03 3.77
CA GLY A 82 15.21 6.21 3.61
C GLY A 82 15.40 6.95 4.93
N GLY A 83 16.21 8.01 4.91
CA GLY A 83 16.39 8.90 6.06
C GLY A 83 16.68 8.15 7.36
N GLU A 84 15.95 8.54 8.42
CA GLU A 84 16.13 8.01 9.78
C GLU A 84 15.73 6.53 9.91
N TRP A 85 14.95 5.99 8.96
CA TRP A 85 14.68 4.55 8.95
C TRP A 85 15.94 3.71 8.73
N LYS A 86 16.97 4.23 8.04
CA LYS A 86 18.22 3.48 7.82
C LYS A 86 18.98 3.15 9.10
N ASP A 87 18.77 3.93 10.15
CA ASP A 87 19.40 3.68 11.46
C ASP A 87 18.60 2.66 12.30
N THR A 88 17.37 2.35 11.87
CA THR A 88 16.43 1.45 12.58
C THR A 88 16.27 0.10 11.88
N VAL A 89 16.41 0.05 10.55
CA VAL A 89 16.32 -1.19 9.75
C VAL A 89 17.64 -1.52 9.06
N ALA A 90 17.98 -2.80 9.03
CA ALA A 90 19.22 -3.29 8.41
C ALA A 90 19.18 -3.31 6.87
N GLU A 91 17.99 -3.26 6.26
CA GLU A 91 17.79 -3.35 4.82
C GLU A 91 17.35 -2.01 4.23
N ASP A 92 17.93 -1.64 3.08
CA ASP A 92 17.57 -0.41 2.36
C ASP A 92 16.20 -0.48 1.66
N ASN A 93 15.77 -1.69 1.31
CA ASN A 93 14.52 -1.93 0.61
C ASN A 93 14.02 -3.37 0.84
N ALA A 94 12.72 -3.56 0.63
CA ALA A 94 12.05 -4.84 0.76
C ALA A 94 11.01 -5.02 -0.35
N TRP A 95 10.89 -6.25 -0.84
CA TRP A 95 9.83 -6.69 -1.75
C TRP A 95 8.91 -7.67 -1.04
N GLY A 96 7.61 -7.54 -1.29
CA GLY A 96 6.58 -8.43 -0.76
C GLY A 96 5.57 -8.78 -1.84
N GLY A 97 4.93 -9.94 -1.70
CA GLY A 97 3.89 -10.35 -2.62
C GLY A 97 2.92 -11.31 -1.97
N ILE A 98 1.65 -11.19 -2.35
CA ILE A 98 0.56 -12.05 -1.89
C ILE A 98 -0.27 -12.44 -3.10
N VAL A 99 -0.70 -13.70 -3.16
CA VAL A 99 -1.73 -14.13 -4.10
C VAL A 99 -2.94 -14.59 -3.29
N ARG A 100 -4.06 -13.90 -3.47
CA ARG A 100 -5.30 -14.19 -2.76
C ARG A 100 -6.28 -14.92 -3.68
N PHE A 101 -6.93 -15.93 -3.13
CA PHE A 101 -8.02 -16.64 -3.79
C PHE A 101 -9.30 -16.43 -2.98
N GLN A 102 -10.36 -15.94 -3.62
CA GLN A 102 -11.66 -15.74 -2.99
C GLN A 102 -12.74 -16.46 -3.80
N ARG A 103 -13.54 -17.28 -3.13
CA ARG A 103 -14.71 -17.93 -3.72
C ARG A 103 -15.98 -17.57 -2.95
N SER A 104 -17.03 -17.20 -3.69
CA SER A 104 -18.38 -17.00 -3.20
C SER A 104 -19.25 -18.18 -3.66
N PHE A 105 -20.08 -18.69 -2.75
CA PHE A 105 -20.99 -19.82 -2.97
C PHE A 105 -22.44 -19.37 -3.04
#